data_AF-A0A2T7BXE9-F1
#
_entry.id   AF-A0A2T7BXE9-F1
#
_cell.length_a   1.000
_cell.length_b   1.000
_cell.length_c   1.000
_cell.angle_alpha   90.00
_cell.angle_beta   90.00
_cell.angle_gamma   90.00
#
_symmetry.space_group_name_H-M   'P 1'
#
loop_
_entity.id
_entity.type
_entity.pdbx_description
1 polymer ?
#
loop_
_entity_poly.entity_id
_entity_poly.type
_entity_poly.pdbx_seq_one_letter_code
_entity_poly.pdbx_strand_id
1 'polypeptide(L)'
;MKQSFILLGEGLTDLFEFTTLIEYNHQRIAAIVNFHTPMSDKQRSSVAIIMHPTTERHFQAMYIMINAFNYPYPKTNKKFELIKEYAEQYNLSFKGIDVQPPETYHDLDLYFNYLTSVLRMQNWIPPLQ
;
A
#
# COMPACT_ATOMS: atom_id res chain seq x y z
N MET A 1 -17.33 -9.82 4.40
CA MET A 1 -16.86 -8.73 3.51
C MET A 1 -15.60 -9.18 2.78
N LYS A 2 -15.52 -9.05 1.44
CA LYS A 2 -14.29 -9.38 0.70
C LYS A 2 -13.28 -8.24 0.83
N GLN A 3 -12.06 -8.56 1.27
CA GLN A 3 -10.91 -7.65 1.28
C GLN A 3 -9.91 -8.15 0.25
N SER A 4 -9.47 -7.31 -0.68
CA SER A 4 -8.55 -7.77 -1.73
C SER A 4 -7.58 -6.68 -2.12
N PHE A 5 -6.34 -7.11 -2.34
CA PHE A 5 -5.35 -6.31 -3.03
C PHE A 5 -5.67 -6.26 -4.52
N ILE A 6 -5.52 -5.08 -5.11
CA ILE A 6 -5.65 -4.84 -6.54
C ILE A 6 -4.30 -4.28 -6.99
N LEU A 7 -3.55 -5.11 -7.72
CA LEU A 7 -2.23 -4.75 -8.21
C LEU A 7 -2.33 -3.72 -9.34
N LEU A 8 -1.67 -2.57 -9.17
CA LEU A 8 -1.49 -1.59 -10.25
C LEU A 8 -0.25 -1.91 -11.09
N GLY A 9 0.88 -2.22 -10.43
CA GLY A 9 2.15 -2.50 -11.08
C GLY A 9 3.35 -2.10 -10.21
N GLU A 10 4.48 -1.80 -10.83
CA GLU A 10 5.75 -1.45 -10.16
C GLU A 10 6.43 -0.20 -10.77
N GLY A 11 5.92 0.29 -11.89
CA GLY A 11 6.57 1.23 -12.79
C GLY A 11 6.39 2.71 -12.44
N LEU A 12 6.81 3.57 -13.37
CA LEU A 12 6.57 5.02 -13.27
C LEU A 12 5.16 5.39 -13.74
N THR A 13 4.64 4.73 -14.77
CA THR A 13 3.26 4.96 -15.25
C THR A 13 2.24 4.62 -14.16
N ASP A 14 2.45 3.51 -13.46
CA ASP A 14 1.58 3.06 -12.37
C ASP A 14 1.56 4.05 -11.20
N LEU A 15 2.64 4.81 -10.99
CA LEU A 15 2.70 5.86 -9.98
C LEU A 15 1.71 6.99 -10.27
N PHE A 16 1.56 7.37 -11.55
CA PHE A 16 0.61 8.41 -11.93
C PHE A 16 -0.83 7.95 -11.69
N GLU A 17 -1.16 6.70 -12.07
CA GLU A 17 -2.47 6.11 -11.75
C GLU A 17 -2.69 6.04 -10.23
N PHE A 18 -1.68 5.64 -9.45
CA PHE A 18 -1.74 5.60 -7.99
C PHE A 18 -2.04 6.99 -7.39
N THR A 19 -1.37 8.04 -7.87
CA THR A 19 -1.62 9.42 -7.41
C THR A 19 -3.00 9.94 -7.84
N THR A 20 -3.46 9.57 -9.05
CA THR A 20 -4.81 9.88 -9.52
C THR A 20 -5.88 9.19 -8.66
N LEU A 21 -5.66 7.93 -8.27
CA LEU A 21 -6.55 7.25 -7.33
C LEU A 21 -6.63 7.99 -5.99
N ILE A 22 -5.51 8.52 -5.49
CA ILE A 22 -5.51 9.37 -4.28
C ILE A 22 -6.36 10.62 -4.50
N GLU A 23 -6.07 11.39 -5.56
CA GLU A 23 -6.77 12.63 -5.88
C GLU A 23 -8.29 12.47 -5.95
N TYR A 24 -8.76 11.49 -6.72
CA TYR A 24 -10.19 11.33 -6.97
C TYR A 24 -10.94 10.54 -5.91
N ASN A 25 -10.24 9.76 -5.07
CA ASN A 25 -10.89 8.91 -4.06
C ASN A 25 -10.53 9.25 -2.62
N HIS A 26 -9.80 10.34 -2.35
CA HIS A 26 -9.31 10.71 -1.01
C HIS A 26 -10.36 10.61 0.10
N GLN A 27 -11.62 10.97 -0.16
CA GLN A 27 -12.71 10.89 0.83
C GLN A 27 -13.01 9.47 1.31
N ARG A 28 -12.67 8.45 0.52
CA ARG A 28 -12.86 7.03 0.86
C ARG A 28 -11.55 6.37 1.31
N ILE A 29 -10.40 7.04 1.21
CA ILE A 29 -9.12 6.47 1.63
C ILE A 29 -9.04 6.48 3.15
N ALA A 30 -8.81 5.30 3.73
CA ALA A 30 -8.59 5.13 5.16
C ALA A 30 -7.12 5.41 5.54
N ALA A 31 -6.18 4.94 4.72
CA ALA A 31 -4.75 5.17 4.89
C ALA A 31 -3.98 4.87 3.61
N ILE A 32 -2.79 5.46 3.49
CA ILE A 32 -1.74 5.01 2.58
C ILE A 32 -0.68 4.29 3.44
N VAL A 33 -0.32 3.07 3.04
CA VAL A 33 0.57 2.20 3.80
C VAL A 33 1.78 1.81 2.95
N ASN A 34 2.97 2.09 3.48
CA ASN A 34 4.24 1.67 2.88
C ASN A 34 4.70 0.36 3.54
N PHE A 35 5.08 -0.60 2.71
CA PHE A 35 5.60 -1.91 3.12
C PHE A 35 7.07 -1.99 2.76
N HIS A 36 7.92 -1.78 3.76
CA HIS A 36 9.36 -1.68 3.59
C HIS A 36 10.03 -3.05 3.72
N THR A 37 11.10 -3.27 2.96
CA THR A 37 11.85 -4.53 2.98
C THR A 37 13.34 -4.28 3.24
N PRO A 38 13.71 -3.60 4.34
CA PRO A 38 15.08 -3.11 4.57
C PRO A 38 16.11 -4.25 4.68
N MET A 39 15.67 -5.46 5.04
CA MET A 39 16.53 -6.65 5.14
C MET A 39 16.64 -7.45 3.84
N SER A 40 15.98 -7.03 2.75
CA SER A 40 16.09 -7.68 1.45
C SER A 40 17.31 -7.17 0.67
N ASP A 41 17.88 -7.99 -0.20
CA ASP A 41 19.04 -7.60 -1.03
C ASP A 41 18.77 -6.36 -1.89
N LYS A 42 17.52 -6.20 -2.37
CA LYS A 42 17.12 -5.07 -3.23
C LYS A 42 16.67 -3.84 -2.45
N GLN A 43 16.40 -3.97 -1.15
CA GLN A 43 15.88 -2.92 -0.25
C GLN A 43 14.81 -2.06 -0.92
N ARG A 44 13.66 -2.67 -1.23
CA ARG A 44 12.55 -1.99 -1.92
C ARG A 44 11.41 -1.68 -0.96
N SER A 45 10.46 -0.90 -1.43
CA SER A 45 9.22 -0.61 -0.72
C SER A 45 8.05 -0.71 -1.68
N SER A 46 7.01 -1.42 -1.24
CA SER A 46 5.69 -1.43 -1.86
C SER A 46 4.83 -0.38 -1.16
N VAL A 47 3.76 0.06 -1.82
CA VAL A 47 2.85 1.08 -1.25
C VAL A 47 1.41 0.76 -1.64
N ALA A 48 0.50 0.87 -0.69
CA ALA A 48 -0.92 0.62 -0.92
C ALA A 48 -1.83 1.74 -0.43
N ILE A 49 -2.90 1.99 -1.19
CA ILE A 49 -4.07 2.76 -0.76
C ILE A 49 -5.06 1.78 -0.12
N ILE A 50 -5.34 1.97 1.16
CA ILE A 50 -6.36 1.22 1.88
C ILE A 50 -7.67 2.00 1.84
N MET A 51 -8.67 1.48 1.13
CA MET A 51 -9.99 2.11 1.08
C MET A 51 -10.80 1.75 2.33
N HIS A 52 -11.71 2.64 2.75
CA HIS A 52 -12.84 2.23 3.57
C HIS A 52 -13.69 1.19 2.83
N PRO A 53 -14.35 0.25 3.54
CA PRO A 53 -15.33 -0.64 2.94
C PRO A 53 -16.35 0.12 2.08
N THR A 54 -16.89 -0.52 1.05
CA THR A 54 -18.05 0.00 0.30
C THR A 54 -19.23 0.23 1.25
N THR A 55 -20.20 1.06 0.83
CA THR A 55 -21.37 1.42 1.65
C THR A 55 -22.09 0.20 2.25
N GLU A 56 -22.31 -0.84 1.44
CA GLU A 56 -22.96 -2.09 1.86
C GLU A 56 -21.98 -3.11 2.48
N ARG A 57 -20.72 -2.72 2.69
CA ARG A 57 -19.63 -3.54 3.26
C ARG A 57 -19.42 -4.88 2.56
N HIS A 58 -19.75 -4.96 1.28
CA HIS A 58 -19.47 -6.15 0.47
C HIS A 58 -17.98 -6.24 0.10
N PHE A 59 -17.31 -5.10 -0.10
CA PHE A 59 -15.92 -5.08 -0.58
C PHE A 59 -15.07 -3.99 0.08
N GLN A 60 -13.79 -4.28 0.30
CA GLN A 60 -12.77 -3.31 0.66
C GLN A 60 -11.56 -3.48 -0.26
N ALA A 61 -11.29 -2.45 -1.06
CA ALA A 61 -10.20 -2.43 -2.02
C ALA A 61 -8.90 -1.98 -1.34
N MET A 62 -7.80 -2.63 -1.69
CA MET A 62 -6.44 -2.19 -1.33
C MET A 62 -5.61 -2.10 -2.61
N TYR A 63 -5.51 -0.91 -3.22
CA TYR A 63 -4.74 -0.74 -4.45
C TYR A 63 -3.25 -0.69 -4.10
N ILE A 64 -2.43 -1.53 -4.73
CA ILE A 64 -1.02 -1.67 -4.37
C ILE A 64 -0.11 -1.55 -5.58
N MET A 65 1.01 -0.84 -5.39
CA MET A 65 2.20 -0.96 -6.23
C MET A 65 3.25 -1.78 -5.47
N ILE A 66 3.75 -2.85 -6.08
CA ILE A 66 4.80 -3.69 -5.49
C ILE A 66 6.17 -3.15 -5.89
N ASN A 67 7.16 -3.23 -5.00
CA ASN A 67 8.53 -2.80 -5.28
C ASN A 67 8.65 -1.40 -5.91
N ALA A 68 7.68 -0.53 -5.58
CA ALA A 68 7.40 0.74 -6.23
C ALA A 68 8.60 1.70 -6.23
N PHE A 69 9.38 1.69 -5.15
CA PHE A 69 10.56 2.53 -4.98
C PHE A 69 11.61 1.87 -4.07
N ASN A 70 12.81 2.45 -4.04
CA ASN A 70 13.86 2.07 -3.09
C ASN A 70 13.43 2.43 -1.66
N TYR A 71 13.84 1.63 -0.68
CA TYR A 71 13.62 1.91 0.73
C TYR A 71 14.03 3.36 1.06
N PRO A 72 13.13 4.21 1.58
CA PRO A 72 13.32 5.66 1.62
C PRO A 72 14.17 6.15 2.81
N TYR A 73 14.77 5.25 3.58
CA TYR A 73 15.56 5.60 4.77
C TYR A 73 17.01 5.10 4.67
N PRO A 74 17.99 5.89 5.14
CA PRO A 74 17.85 7.25 5.69
C PRO A 74 17.69 8.33 4.61
N LYS A 75 17.91 7.99 3.34
CA LYS A 75 17.83 8.92 2.21
C LYS A 75 16.57 8.65 1.40
N THR A 76 15.70 9.65 1.31
CA THR A 76 14.46 9.57 0.56
C THR A 76 14.66 9.51 -0.96
N ASN A 77 13.57 9.29 -1.69
CA ASN A 77 13.51 9.28 -3.14
C ASN A 77 12.25 9.98 -3.66
N LYS A 78 12.29 10.43 -4.93
CA LYS A 78 11.23 11.24 -5.54
C LYS A 78 9.86 10.58 -5.54
N LYS A 79 9.78 9.25 -5.72
CA LYS A 79 8.49 8.55 -5.74
C LYS A 79 7.84 8.54 -4.36
N PHE A 80 8.62 8.28 -3.32
CA PHE A 80 8.14 8.33 -1.94
C PHE A 80 7.67 9.73 -1.55
N GLU A 81 8.47 10.76 -1.83
CA GLU A 81 8.09 12.15 -1.53
C GLU A 81 6.82 12.58 -2.28
N LEU A 82 6.69 12.23 -3.57
CA LEU A 82 5.47 12.54 -4.33
C LEU A 82 4.22 11.94 -3.68
N ILE A 83 4.26 10.66 -3.28
CA ILE A 83 3.10 10.03 -2.63
C ILE A 83 2.83 10.68 -1.27
N LYS A 84 3.88 11.03 -0.53
CA LYS A 84 3.78 11.71 0.76
C LYS A 84 3.15 13.09 0.61
N GLU A 85 3.52 13.86 -0.40
CA GLU A 85 2.93 15.17 -0.73
C GLU A 85 1.43 15.04 -1.01
N TYR A 86 1.00 14.04 -1.78
CA TYR A 86 -0.42 13.75 -2.00
C TYR A 86 -1.15 13.36 -0.71
N ALA A 87 -0.52 12.52 0.13
CA ALA A 87 -1.09 12.14 1.41
C ALA A 87 -1.27 13.36 2.33
N GLU A 88 -0.29 14.26 2.38
CA GLU A 88 -0.34 15.51 3.14
C GLU A 88 -1.41 16.46 2.58
N GLN A 89 -1.46 16.64 1.26
CA GLN A 89 -2.43 17.50 0.57
C GLN A 89 -3.88 17.13 0.90
N TYR A 90 -4.20 15.84 0.96
CA TYR A 90 -5.54 15.35 1.26
C TYR A 90 -5.74 14.94 2.73
N ASN A 91 -4.78 15.27 3.61
CA ASN A 91 -4.80 14.97 5.04
C ASN A 91 -5.08 13.48 5.35
N LEU A 92 -4.43 12.60 4.59
CA LEU A 92 -4.56 11.16 4.70
C LEU A 92 -3.56 10.58 5.69
N SER A 93 -3.95 9.50 6.38
CA SER A 93 -3.03 8.77 7.24
C SER A 93 -1.95 8.09 6.40
N PHE A 94 -0.70 8.53 6.56
CA PHE A 94 0.47 7.98 5.85
C PHE A 94 1.32 7.13 6.81
N LYS A 95 1.35 5.82 6.59
CA LYS A 95 1.93 4.84 7.52
C LYS A 95 3.05 4.04 6.86
N GLY A 96 3.92 3.44 7.66
CA GLY A 96 4.99 2.55 7.20
C GLY A 96 5.18 1.36 8.15
N ILE A 97 5.55 0.21 7.59
CA ILE A 97 5.88 -1.00 8.35
C ILE A 97 6.90 -1.85 7.59
N ASP A 98 7.81 -2.48 8.34
CA ASP A 98 8.76 -3.44 7.79
C ASP A 98 8.11 -4.81 7.62
N VAL A 99 8.33 -5.43 6.47
CA VAL A 99 7.76 -6.72 6.08
C VAL A 99 8.77 -7.57 5.32
N GLN A 100 8.46 -8.86 5.14
CA GLN A 100 9.19 -9.71 4.22
C GLN A 100 8.99 -9.27 2.76
N PRO A 101 10.01 -9.38 1.88
CA PRO A 101 9.89 -9.00 0.48
C PRO A 101 9.02 -9.98 -0.31
N PRO A 102 8.35 -9.54 -1.39
CA PRO A 102 7.45 -10.38 -2.18
C PRO A 102 8.16 -11.62 -2.75
N GLU A 103 9.45 -11.54 -3.04
CA GLU A 103 10.27 -12.66 -3.55
C GLU A 103 10.43 -13.83 -2.57
N THR A 104 10.10 -13.66 -1.28
CA THR A 104 10.09 -14.78 -0.32
C THR A 104 8.88 -15.70 -0.47
N TYR A 105 7.88 -15.30 -1.25
CA TYR A 105 6.65 -16.06 -1.46
C TYR A 105 6.63 -16.65 -2.87
N HIS A 106 5.98 -17.81 -3.01
CA HIS A 106 5.87 -18.50 -4.29
C HIS A 106 5.05 -17.70 -5.32
N ASP A 107 4.06 -16.95 -4.86
CA ASP A 107 3.21 -16.09 -5.68
C ASP A 107 2.72 -14.86 -4.88
N LEU A 108 2.12 -13.92 -5.60
CA LEU A 108 1.61 -12.69 -5.02
C LEU A 108 0.36 -12.90 -4.15
N ASP A 109 -0.42 -13.96 -4.38
CA ASP A 109 -1.61 -14.21 -3.57
C ASP A 109 -1.20 -14.59 -2.14
N LEU A 110 -0.16 -15.41 -1.98
CA LEU A 110 0.44 -15.71 -0.68
C LEU A 110 1.03 -14.47 -0.02
N TYR A 111 1.74 -13.63 -0.78
CA TYR A 111 2.28 -12.37 -0.28
C TYR A 111 1.16 -11.43 0.20
N PHE A 112 0.06 -11.32 -0.55
CA PHE A 112 -1.10 -10.51 -0.20
C PHE A 112 -1.86 -11.05 1.00
N ASN A 113 -1.93 -12.36 1.20
CA ASN A 113 -2.47 -12.96 2.43
C ASN A 113 -1.63 -12.59 3.66
N TYR A 114 -0.30 -12.60 3.51
CA TYR A 114 0.62 -12.14 4.55
C TYR A 114 0.44 -10.65 4.85
N LEU A 115 0.44 -9.76 3.84
CA LEU A 115 0.22 -8.33 4.05
C LEU A 115 -1.14 -8.06 4.70
N THR A 116 -2.18 -8.80 4.30
CA THR A 116 -3.51 -8.69 4.93
C THR A 116 -3.44 -9.03 6.43
N SER A 117 -2.68 -10.06 6.80
CA SER A 117 -2.47 -10.45 8.20
C SER A 117 -1.73 -9.37 8.98
N VAL A 118 -0.67 -8.79 8.38
CA VAL A 118 0.07 -7.66 8.96
C VAL A 118 -0.84 -6.46 9.20
N LEU A 119 -1.65 -6.07 8.20
CA LEU A 119 -2.58 -4.94 8.32
C LEU A 119 -3.62 -5.16 9.44
N ARG A 120 -4.10 -6.39 9.62
CA ARG A 120 -5.03 -6.72 10.73
C ARG A 120 -4.35 -6.65 12.08
N MET A 121 -3.13 -7.16 12.21
CA MET A 121 -2.36 -7.06 13.47
C MET A 121 -2.16 -5.60 13.89
N GLN A 122 -1.99 -4.70 12.92
CA GLN A 122 -1.89 -3.26 13.16
C GLN A 122 -3.23 -2.55 13.37
N ASN A 123 -4.36 -3.27 13.28
CA ASN A 123 -5.72 -2.71 13.27
C ASN A 123 -5.95 -1.65 12.17
N TRP A 124 -5.25 -1.76 11.03
CA TRP A 124 -5.37 -0.83 9.91
C TRP A 124 -6.46 -1.24 8.91
N ILE A 125 -6.89 -2.49 8.95
CA ILE A 125 -8.10 -2.96 8.28
C ILE A 125 -9.02 -3.70 9.28
N PRO A 126 -10.34 -3.71 9.05
CA PRO A 126 -11.27 -4.47 9.88
C PRO A 126 -10.95 -5.97 9.94
N PRO A 127 -11.31 -6.66 11.03
CA PRO A 127 -11.22 -8.11 11.11
C PRO A 127 -12.11 -8.79 10.06
N LEU A 128 -11.83 -10.06 9.75
CA LEU A 128 -12.76 -10.87 8.98
C LEU A 128 -14.07 -11.00 9.76
N GLN A 129 -15.17 -10.77 9.06
CA GLN A 129 -16.52 -11.10 9.51
C GLN A 129 -16.91 -12.45 8.92
#